data_AF-K2SED3-F1
#
_entry.id   AF-K2SED3-F1
#
_cell.length_a   1.000
_cell.length_b   1.000
_cell.length_c   1.000
_cell.angle_alpha   90.00
_cell.angle_beta   90.00
_cell.angle_gamma   90.00
#
_symmetry.space_group_name_H-M   'P 1'
#
loop_
_entity.id
_entity.type
_entity.pdbx_description
1 polymer ?
#
loop_
_entity_poly.entity_id
_entity_poly.type
_entity_poly.pdbx_seq_one_letter_code
_entity_poly.pdbx_strand_id
1 'polypeptide(L)'
;MAFPGSSSIMTSVHPTGLKNVTAYVYSTVTGVGNDQAIESVAAHNDTTATISQRYKLTLIPDHPSTVHKYIGIASTDHFTNASGVARNASIIASKSGWDALLSAHSARVAALMAPPYVADFRSPDGKLSSDPTIQALQITARASAYYLYTSLLPEGEIPEGARGAINTNSLAVGGLTSEAYGGKIFWDADLFMAPPIQASQPRLARQFSTYRVQRAKQASENTVRHGMSAGAMLYPWTSGRNGECYNITGPCVMYEYHLNADIALSLVMARNTSGDLDWFNEEATGVIDGVARGLAETLTWYPENGTWGIEVMTDADEYYMFVSDGAFTDSAISVALEIASNLRREFGKPLERNWINITENMQIPTSETGVVLEFRNMWNDLVSKQADVILMDYPFDYRRNFTTEKRRLAMDYSDRIQMVRR
;
A
#
# COMPACT_ATOMS: atom_id res chain seq x y z
N MET A 1 -13.09 -28.81 14.20
CA MET A 1 -13.19 -29.77 15.31
C MET A 1 -13.95 -29.15 16.46
N ALA A 2 -14.97 -29.85 16.94
CA ALA A 2 -15.77 -29.43 18.08
C ALA A 2 -15.71 -30.55 19.13
N PHE A 3 -15.37 -30.21 20.36
CA PHE A 3 -15.21 -31.17 21.45
C PHE A 3 -16.32 -30.95 22.48
N PRO A 4 -17.22 -31.93 22.71
CA PRO A 4 -18.22 -31.84 23.78
C PRO A 4 -17.55 -31.62 25.15
N GLY A 5 -18.09 -30.73 25.98
CA GLY A 5 -17.50 -30.40 27.29
C GLY A 5 -16.24 -29.54 27.25
N SER A 6 -15.80 -29.11 26.07
CA SER A 6 -14.70 -28.14 25.90
C SER A 6 -15.24 -26.70 25.85
N SER A 7 -14.46 -25.75 26.37
CA SER A 7 -14.69 -24.32 26.20
C SER A 7 -14.24 -23.80 24.82
N SER A 8 -13.69 -24.68 23.97
CA SER A 8 -12.98 -24.30 22.75
C SER A 8 -13.36 -25.10 21.50
N ILE A 9 -13.34 -24.41 20.36
CA ILE A 9 -13.57 -24.95 19.00
C ILE A 9 -12.54 -24.43 18.01
N MET A 10 -12.38 -25.15 16.89
CA MET A 10 -11.48 -24.77 15.81
C MET A 10 -12.07 -25.03 14.43
N THR A 11 -11.83 -24.11 13.50
CA THR A 11 -12.03 -24.32 12.06
C THR A 11 -10.77 -23.95 11.28
N SER A 12 -10.75 -24.27 9.99
CA SER A 12 -9.69 -23.89 9.07
C SER A 12 -10.28 -23.51 7.72
N VAL A 13 -9.66 -22.54 7.05
CA VAL A 13 -10.04 -22.07 5.72
C VAL A 13 -8.87 -22.29 4.77
N HIS A 14 -9.13 -22.95 3.66
CA HIS A 14 -8.20 -23.11 2.55
C HIS A 14 -8.65 -22.19 1.40
N PRO A 15 -7.92 -21.13 1.06
CA PRO A 15 -8.33 -20.21 0.01
C PRO A 15 -8.30 -20.89 -1.36
N THR A 16 -9.37 -20.68 -2.14
CA THR A 16 -9.42 -21.15 -3.54
C THR A 16 -8.25 -20.56 -4.33
N GLY A 17 -7.56 -21.40 -5.09
CA GLY A 17 -6.45 -20.99 -5.96
C GLY A 17 -5.08 -20.93 -5.27
N LEU A 18 -4.97 -21.19 -3.97
CA LEU A 18 -3.69 -21.17 -3.23
C LEU A 18 -3.34 -22.55 -2.69
N LYS A 19 -2.43 -23.26 -3.37
CA LYS A 19 -1.92 -24.55 -2.89
C LYS A 19 -1.15 -24.35 -1.58
N ASN A 20 -1.35 -25.26 -0.62
CA ASN A 20 -0.62 -25.33 0.65
C ASN A 20 -0.76 -24.12 1.61
N VAL A 21 -1.76 -23.26 1.41
CA VAL A 21 -2.08 -22.18 2.35
C VAL A 21 -3.36 -22.50 3.10
N THR A 22 -3.28 -22.59 4.42
CA THR A 22 -4.42 -22.83 5.29
C THR A 22 -4.38 -21.85 6.45
N ALA A 23 -5.47 -21.13 6.66
CA ALA A 23 -5.68 -20.32 7.86
C ALA A 23 -6.44 -21.14 8.90
N TYR A 24 -5.98 -21.11 10.15
CA TYR A 24 -6.63 -21.76 11.29
C TYR A 24 -7.23 -20.69 12.19
N VAL A 25 -8.46 -20.93 12.64
CA VAL A 25 -9.18 -20.07 13.57
C VAL A 25 -9.54 -20.91 14.78
N TYR A 26 -9.05 -20.51 15.95
CA TYR A 26 -9.32 -21.15 17.23
C TYR A 26 -10.08 -20.20 18.13
N SER A 27 -11.11 -20.69 18.81
CA SER A 27 -11.98 -19.90 19.69
C SER A 27 -12.07 -20.56 21.05
N THR A 28 -11.93 -19.77 22.11
CA THR A 28 -12.13 -20.18 23.51
C THR A 28 -13.10 -19.21 24.19
N VAL A 29 -14.10 -19.73 24.91
CA VAL A 29 -15.11 -18.93 25.63
C VAL A 29 -14.92 -19.04 27.13
N THR A 30 -15.13 -17.94 27.86
CA THR A 30 -15.18 -17.90 29.34
C THR A 30 -16.34 -17.03 29.82
N GLY A 31 -16.69 -17.13 31.10
CA GLY A 31 -17.76 -16.34 31.73
C GLY A 31 -19.15 -16.94 31.57
N VAL A 32 -19.26 -18.25 31.31
CA VAL A 32 -20.55 -18.91 31.04
C VAL A 32 -20.69 -20.20 31.83
N GLY A 33 -21.44 -20.17 32.94
CA GLY A 33 -21.63 -21.34 33.79
C GLY A 33 -20.30 -21.85 34.35
N ASN A 34 -19.93 -23.10 34.01
CA ASN A 34 -18.61 -23.69 34.30
C ASN A 34 -17.64 -23.61 33.10
N ASP A 35 -17.87 -22.68 32.16
CA ASP A 35 -17.16 -22.54 30.88
C ASP A 35 -17.24 -23.77 29.97
N GLN A 36 -18.23 -24.65 30.19
CA GLN A 36 -18.46 -25.84 29.38
C GLN A 36 -19.64 -25.65 28.43
N ALA A 37 -19.39 -25.88 27.13
CA ALA A 37 -20.45 -25.91 26.14
C ALA A 37 -21.39 -27.09 26.40
N ILE A 38 -22.70 -26.85 26.34
CA ILE A 38 -23.71 -27.91 26.43
C ILE A 38 -23.82 -28.69 25.11
N GLU A 39 -23.39 -28.06 24.01
CA GLU A 39 -23.40 -28.65 22.68
C GLU A 39 -22.32 -27.98 21.82
N SER A 40 -21.69 -28.77 20.97
CA SER A 40 -20.70 -28.31 20.00
C SER A 40 -21.07 -28.91 18.63
N VAL A 41 -21.42 -28.08 17.66
CA VAL A 41 -21.89 -28.51 16.34
C VAL A 41 -20.86 -28.13 15.28
N ALA A 42 -20.52 -29.08 14.41
CA ALA A 42 -19.78 -28.82 13.18
C ALA A 42 -20.64 -29.29 12.00
N ALA A 43 -20.90 -28.39 11.07
CA ALA A 43 -21.63 -28.66 9.84
C ALA A 43 -20.74 -28.25 8.66
N HIS A 44 -20.69 -29.08 7.62
CA HIS A 44 -20.05 -28.71 6.37
C HIS A 44 -20.92 -29.17 5.20
N ASN A 45 -20.88 -28.40 4.12
CA ASN A 45 -21.30 -28.82 2.78
C ASN A 45 -20.17 -28.44 1.79
N ASP A 46 -20.43 -28.59 0.49
CA ASP A 46 -19.41 -28.39 -0.54
C ASP A 46 -18.84 -26.96 -0.60
N THR A 47 -19.56 -25.95 -0.07
CA THR A 47 -19.18 -24.52 -0.19
C THR A 47 -19.03 -23.79 1.15
N THR A 48 -19.51 -24.37 2.26
CA THR A 48 -19.54 -23.74 3.57
C THR A 48 -19.18 -24.72 4.68
N ALA A 49 -18.37 -24.28 5.62
CA ALA A 49 -18.10 -24.98 6.87
C ALA A 49 -18.47 -24.07 8.03
N THR A 50 -19.37 -24.52 8.89
CA THR A 50 -19.79 -23.83 10.10
C THR A 50 -19.39 -24.65 11.31
N ILE A 51 -18.86 -23.98 12.33
CA ILE A 51 -18.66 -24.57 13.65
C ILE A 51 -19.24 -23.65 14.72
N SER A 52 -19.95 -24.22 15.68
CA SER A 52 -20.61 -23.47 16.75
C SER A 52 -20.56 -24.20 18.08
N GLN A 53 -20.68 -23.42 19.16
CA GLN A 53 -20.90 -23.90 20.52
C GLN A 53 -22.16 -23.26 21.06
N ARG A 54 -22.92 -24.04 21.82
CA ARG A 54 -24.10 -23.58 22.56
C ARG A 54 -23.80 -23.64 24.04
N TYR A 55 -24.25 -22.60 24.75
CA TYR A 55 -24.12 -22.50 26.20
C TYR A 55 -25.47 -22.17 26.83
N LYS A 56 -25.66 -22.60 28.08
CA LYS A 56 -26.83 -22.25 28.89
C LYS A 56 -26.42 -21.21 29.92
N LEU A 57 -27.05 -20.04 29.87
CA LEU A 57 -26.90 -18.98 30.87
C LEU A 57 -28.19 -18.84 31.68
N THR A 58 -28.04 -18.67 32.99
CA THR A 58 -29.14 -18.25 33.87
C THR A 58 -28.93 -16.78 34.21
N LEU A 59 -29.85 -15.93 33.74
CA LEU A 59 -29.80 -14.49 34.00
C LEU A 59 -30.47 -14.18 35.34
N ILE A 60 -29.88 -13.26 36.09
CA ILE A 60 -30.40 -12.80 37.38
C ILE A 60 -30.84 -11.33 37.19
N PRO A 61 -32.05 -10.93 37.64
CA PRO A 61 -32.48 -9.55 37.59
C PRO A 61 -31.44 -8.60 38.20
N ASP A 62 -31.19 -7.47 37.54
CA ASP A 62 -30.26 -6.41 37.97
C ASP A 62 -28.79 -6.84 38.12
N HIS A 63 -28.40 -8.01 37.61
CA HIS A 63 -27.01 -8.49 37.61
C HIS A 63 -26.55 -8.78 36.16
N PRO A 64 -25.63 -7.98 35.59
CA PRO A 64 -25.14 -8.22 34.24
C PRO A 64 -24.37 -9.54 34.16
N SER A 65 -24.57 -10.27 33.07
CA SER A 65 -23.76 -11.43 32.71
C SER A 65 -22.84 -11.07 31.56
N THR A 66 -21.55 -11.40 31.68
CA THR A 66 -20.54 -11.07 30.68
C THR A 66 -19.92 -12.34 30.13
N VAL A 67 -19.85 -12.44 28.81
CA VAL A 67 -19.24 -13.57 28.09
C VAL A 67 -18.06 -13.05 27.30
N HIS A 68 -16.91 -13.70 27.46
CA HIS A 68 -15.71 -13.38 26.69
C HIS A 68 -15.40 -14.48 25.68
N LYS A 69 -15.03 -14.07 24.47
CA LYS A 69 -14.62 -14.98 23.38
C LYS A 69 -13.27 -14.55 22.87
N TYR A 70 -12.27 -15.43 23.01
CA TYR A 70 -10.89 -15.19 22.63
C TYR A 70 -10.58 -15.93 21.34
N ILE A 71 -10.21 -15.20 20.30
CA ILE A 71 -9.96 -15.76 18.97
C ILE A 71 -8.46 -15.69 18.65
N GLY A 72 -7.87 -16.83 18.32
CA GLY A 72 -6.53 -16.92 17.74
C GLY A 72 -6.62 -17.28 16.27
N ILE A 73 -5.86 -16.56 15.43
CA ILE A 73 -5.80 -16.76 13.98
C ILE A 73 -4.35 -16.86 13.56
N ALA A 74 -4.01 -17.87 12.76
CA ALA A 74 -2.70 -18.00 12.14
C ALA A 74 -2.81 -18.77 10.82
N SER A 75 -1.93 -18.47 9.87
CA SER A 75 -1.91 -19.15 8.56
C SER A 75 -0.58 -19.84 8.29
N THR A 76 -0.62 -20.90 7.47
CA THR A 76 0.59 -21.58 7.00
C THR A 76 1.44 -20.73 6.07
N ASP A 77 0.96 -19.52 5.72
CA ASP A 77 1.71 -18.52 4.99
C ASP A 77 2.92 -18.03 5.78
N HIS A 78 2.72 -17.80 7.08
CA HIS A 78 3.77 -17.30 7.97
C HIS A 78 4.15 -18.28 9.08
N PHE A 79 3.37 -19.33 9.35
CA PHE A 79 3.64 -20.25 10.46
C PHE A 79 3.64 -21.71 10.01
N THR A 80 4.76 -22.41 10.17
CA THR A 80 4.82 -23.86 9.85
C THR A 80 3.82 -24.66 10.69
N ASN A 81 3.65 -24.31 11.97
CA ASN A 81 2.63 -24.89 12.86
C ASN A 81 1.48 -23.89 13.12
N ALA A 82 0.84 -23.39 12.06
CA ALA A 82 -0.23 -22.39 12.16
C ALA A 82 -1.37 -22.80 13.09
N SER A 83 -1.80 -24.06 13.06
CA SER A 83 -2.84 -24.58 13.96
C SER A 83 -2.44 -24.45 15.44
N GLY A 84 -1.20 -24.84 15.79
CA GLY A 84 -0.67 -24.70 17.14
C GLY A 84 -0.57 -23.24 17.59
N VAL A 85 -0.13 -22.34 16.70
CA VAL A 85 -0.04 -20.90 16.96
C VAL A 85 -1.43 -20.30 17.24
N ALA A 86 -2.41 -20.56 16.37
CA ALA A 86 -3.79 -20.10 16.56
C ALA A 86 -4.39 -20.60 17.88
N ARG A 87 -4.19 -21.88 18.20
CA ARG A 87 -4.63 -22.48 19.46
C ARG A 87 -3.98 -21.81 20.67
N ASN A 88 -2.66 -21.66 20.67
CA ASN A 88 -1.93 -21.10 21.79
C ASN A 88 -2.31 -19.64 22.02
N ALA A 89 -2.45 -18.84 20.96
CA ALA A 89 -2.90 -17.45 21.05
C ALA A 89 -4.27 -17.34 21.74
N SER A 90 -5.25 -18.16 21.33
CA SER A 90 -6.59 -18.17 21.93
C SER A 90 -6.58 -18.59 23.41
N ILE A 91 -5.82 -19.65 23.77
CA ILE A 91 -5.73 -20.16 25.16
C ILE A 91 -4.95 -19.22 26.08
N ILE A 92 -3.87 -18.59 25.59
CA ILE A 92 -3.10 -17.62 26.38
C ILE A 92 -3.94 -16.35 26.61
N ALA A 93 -4.67 -15.90 25.58
CA ALA A 93 -5.58 -14.76 25.70
C ALA A 93 -6.68 -15.02 26.74
N SER A 94 -7.29 -16.21 26.74
CA SER A 94 -8.34 -16.53 27.71
C SER A 94 -7.84 -16.60 29.15
N LYS A 95 -6.60 -17.05 29.38
CA LYS A 95 -5.94 -17.02 30.69
C LYS A 95 -5.56 -15.61 31.13
N SER A 96 -5.26 -14.72 30.19
CA SER A 96 -4.89 -13.33 30.47
C SER A 96 -6.11 -12.49 30.86
N GLY A 97 -7.27 -12.76 30.24
CA GLY A 97 -8.53 -12.07 30.52
C GLY A 97 -8.72 -10.78 29.71
N TRP A 98 -9.98 -10.37 29.56
CA TRP A 98 -10.38 -9.22 28.73
C TRP A 98 -9.72 -7.90 29.14
N ASP A 99 -9.75 -7.55 30.43
CA ASP A 99 -9.27 -6.24 30.90
C ASP A 99 -7.75 -6.07 30.68
N ALA A 100 -6.98 -7.14 30.91
CA ALA A 100 -5.54 -7.12 30.68
C ALA A 100 -5.22 -6.95 29.19
N LEU A 101 -5.93 -7.66 28.30
CA LEU A 101 -5.77 -7.55 26.86
C LEU A 101 -6.20 -6.19 26.33
N LEU A 102 -7.32 -5.65 26.81
CA LEU A 102 -7.80 -4.32 26.44
C LEU A 102 -6.80 -3.25 26.85
N SER A 103 -6.29 -3.31 28.09
CA SER A 103 -5.28 -2.38 28.60
C SER A 103 -4.00 -2.43 27.75
N ALA A 104 -3.50 -3.63 27.44
CA ALA A 104 -2.32 -3.81 26.59
C ALA A 104 -2.54 -3.28 25.16
N HIS A 105 -3.71 -3.56 24.56
CA HIS A 105 -4.08 -3.04 23.24
C HIS A 105 -4.15 -1.51 23.24
N SER A 106 -4.87 -0.92 24.20
CA SER A 106 -5.02 0.53 24.31
C SER A 106 -3.68 1.22 24.52
N ALA A 107 -2.79 0.66 25.34
CA ALA A 107 -1.43 1.18 25.53
C ALA A 107 -0.64 1.15 24.21
N ARG A 108 -0.76 0.07 23.44
CA ARG A 108 -0.06 -0.06 22.15
C ARG A 108 -0.57 0.93 21.11
N VAL A 109 -1.89 1.06 20.95
CA VAL A 109 -2.49 2.03 20.04
C VAL A 109 -2.15 3.46 20.47
N ALA A 110 -2.14 3.76 21.77
CA ALA A 110 -1.75 5.06 22.28
C ALA A 110 -0.29 5.41 21.93
N ALA A 111 0.63 4.44 21.97
CA ALA A 111 2.01 4.64 21.55
C ALA A 111 2.14 4.93 20.04
N LEU A 112 1.39 4.22 19.19
CA LEU A 112 1.34 4.48 17.74
C LEU A 112 0.74 5.85 17.40
N MET A 113 -0.19 6.33 18.23
CA MET A 113 -0.96 7.56 18.04
C MET A 113 -0.44 8.74 18.88
N ALA A 114 0.82 8.68 19.31
CA ALA A 114 1.43 9.68 20.18
C ALA A 114 1.57 11.05 19.48
N PRO A 115 1.69 12.17 20.25
CA PRO A 115 1.69 13.53 19.70
C PRO A 115 2.68 13.86 18.57
N PRO A 116 3.89 13.28 18.43
CA PRO A 116 4.73 13.58 17.28
C PRO A 116 4.24 12.93 15.97
N TYR A 117 3.32 11.97 16.03
CA TYR A 117 2.91 11.17 14.88
C TYR A 117 1.54 11.58 14.33
N VAL A 118 0.70 12.24 15.13
CA VAL A 118 -0.66 12.58 14.72
C VAL A 118 -0.90 14.06 14.94
N ALA A 119 -1.34 14.75 13.89
CA ALA A 119 -1.71 16.15 13.99
C ALA A 119 -2.77 16.38 15.08
N ASP A 120 -2.58 17.44 15.85
CA ASP A 120 -3.45 17.82 16.96
C ASP A 120 -3.91 19.27 16.75
N PHE A 121 -5.21 19.44 16.55
CA PHE A 121 -5.86 20.72 16.30
C PHE A 121 -6.44 21.34 17.58
N ARG A 122 -6.13 20.76 18.74
CA ARG A 122 -6.43 21.37 20.04
C ARG A 122 -5.48 22.54 20.29
N SER A 123 -5.97 23.51 21.06
CA SER A 123 -5.14 24.60 21.54
C SER A 123 -4.08 24.10 22.55
N PRO A 124 -3.01 24.87 22.83
CA PRO A 124 -1.93 24.44 23.72
C PRO A 124 -2.36 24.03 25.14
N ASP A 125 -3.54 24.47 25.61
CA ASP A 125 -4.12 24.05 26.90
C ASP A 125 -4.91 22.72 26.81
N GLY A 126 -4.91 22.08 25.65
CA GLY A 126 -5.58 20.81 25.37
C GLY A 126 -7.06 20.93 25.00
N LYS A 127 -7.61 22.14 24.87
CA LYS A 127 -9.03 22.31 24.50
C LYS A 127 -9.23 22.27 22.99
N LEU A 128 -10.25 21.52 22.56
CA LEU A 128 -10.74 21.54 21.19
C LEU A 128 -11.71 22.71 21.00
N SER A 129 -11.57 23.43 19.89
CA SER A 129 -12.48 24.51 19.51
C SER A 129 -13.92 24.00 19.30
N SER A 130 -14.91 24.87 19.54
CA SER A 130 -16.30 24.64 19.13
C SER A 130 -16.54 24.86 17.63
N ASP A 131 -15.54 25.36 16.91
CA ASP A 131 -15.60 25.51 15.45
C ASP A 131 -15.74 24.13 14.76
N PRO A 132 -16.78 23.92 13.93
CA PRO A 132 -17.05 22.62 13.32
C PRO A 132 -15.96 22.18 12.34
N THR A 133 -15.27 23.11 11.67
CA THR A 133 -14.14 22.79 10.78
C THR A 133 -12.95 22.28 11.58
N ILE A 134 -12.63 22.91 12.72
CA ILE A 134 -11.55 22.44 13.60
C ILE A 134 -11.88 21.06 14.17
N GLN A 135 -13.13 20.82 14.56
CA GLN A 135 -13.56 19.51 15.03
C GLN A 135 -13.45 18.45 13.93
N ALA A 136 -13.85 18.76 12.70
CA ALA A 136 -13.69 17.87 11.56
C ALA A 136 -12.21 17.55 11.29
N LEU A 137 -11.33 18.55 11.29
CA LEU A 137 -9.88 18.34 11.12
C LEU A 137 -9.29 17.45 12.23
N GLN A 138 -9.68 17.67 13.49
CA GLN A 138 -9.27 16.83 14.60
C GLN A 138 -9.72 15.37 14.42
N ILE A 139 -10.99 15.16 14.03
CA ILE A 139 -11.54 13.82 13.80
C ILE A 139 -10.80 13.15 12.64
N THR A 140 -10.65 13.83 11.50
CA THR A 140 -9.98 13.30 10.31
C THR A 140 -8.53 12.93 10.62
N ALA A 141 -7.75 13.81 11.25
CA ALA A 141 -6.36 13.51 11.60
C ALA A 141 -6.22 12.27 12.49
N ARG A 142 -7.09 12.14 13.50
CA ARG A 142 -7.05 10.98 14.41
C ARG A 142 -7.55 9.70 13.74
N ALA A 143 -8.64 9.77 12.96
CA ALA A 143 -9.20 8.60 12.30
C ALA A 143 -8.29 8.08 11.19
N SER A 144 -7.77 8.95 10.32
CA SER A 144 -6.87 8.56 9.22
C SER A 144 -5.59 7.92 9.76
N ALA A 145 -4.94 8.53 10.76
CA ALA A 145 -3.75 7.96 11.37
C ALA A 145 -4.05 6.63 12.07
N TYR A 146 -5.19 6.49 12.77
CA TYR A 146 -5.59 5.23 13.38
C TYR A 146 -5.67 4.10 12.34
N TYR A 147 -6.43 4.29 11.26
CA TYR A 147 -6.60 3.26 10.24
C TYR A 147 -5.28 2.89 9.54
N LEU A 148 -4.43 3.88 9.23
CA LEU A 148 -3.13 3.62 8.63
C LEU A 148 -2.19 2.86 9.59
N TYR A 149 -2.04 3.35 10.82
CA TYR A 149 -1.05 2.81 11.76
C TYR A 149 -1.43 1.44 12.29
N THR A 150 -2.71 1.19 12.57
CA THR A 150 -3.14 -0.12 13.08
C THR A 150 -3.20 -1.21 11.99
N SER A 151 -3.04 -0.84 10.72
CA SER A 151 -2.97 -1.79 9.60
C SER A 151 -1.54 -2.25 9.28
N LEU A 152 -0.54 -1.69 9.96
CA LEU A 152 0.88 -1.93 9.71
C LEU A 152 1.53 -2.64 10.90
N LEU A 153 2.64 -3.35 10.63
CA LEU A 153 3.47 -3.98 11.65
C LEU A 153 4.87 -3.34 11.63
N PRO A 154 5.35 -2.80 12.76
CA PRO A 154 6.69 -2.23 12.80
C PRO A 154 7.77 -3.29 12.55
N GLU A 155 8.84 -2.87 11.90
CA GLU A 155 10.02 -3.68 11.67
C GLU A 155 10.62 -4.22 12.98
N GLY A 156 10.97 -5.51 12.98
CA GLY A 156 11.56 -6.22 14.12
C GLY A 156 10.54 -6.80 15.10
N GLU A 157 9.25 -6.49 14.98
CA GLU A 157 8.18 -7.06 15.82
C GLU A 157 7.61 -8.34 15.17
N ILE A 158 8.43 -9.39 15.12
CA ILE A 158 8.07 -10.69 14.53
C ILE A 158 7.50 -11.60 15.62
N PRO A 159 6.26 -12.11 15.50
CA PRO A 159 5.69 -13.04 16.48
C PRO A 159 6.52 -14.32 16.60
N GLU A 160 6.55 -14.89 17.80
CA GLU A 160 7.21 -16.17 18.05
C GLU A 160 6.67 -17.27 17.11
N GLY A 161 7.58 -18.01 16.47
CA GLY A 161 7.25 -19.08 15.53
C GLY A 161 6.85 -18.61 14.14
N ALA A 162 6.81 -17.29 13.87
CA ALA A 162 6.64 -16.77 12.53
C ALA A 162 7.92 -17.00 11.70
N ARG A 163 7.74 -17.31 10.42
CA ARG A 163 8.78 -17.15 9.40
C ARG A 163 9.01 -15.64 9.29
N GLY A 164 10.27 -15.20 9.30
CA GLY A 164 10.68 -13.80 9.54
C GLY A 164 10.14 -12.72 8.58
N ALA A 165 9.21 -13.04 7.70
CA ALA A 165 8.60 -12.20 6.69
C ALA A 165 7.10 -11.97 6.95
N ILE A 166 6.70 -11.54 8.16
CA ILE A 166 5.28 -11.24 8.45
C ILE A 166 4.89 -9.79 8.13
N ASN A 167 5.84 -8.86 8.22
CA ASN A 167 5.69 -7.43 7.92
C ASN A 167 6.07 -7.12 6.46
N THR A 168 5.54 -7.91 5.52
CA THR A 168 5.99 -7.91 4.11
C THR A 168 4.88 -7.65 3.11
N ASN A 169 3.69 -7.30 3.60
CA ASN A 169 2.52 -6.94 2.81
C ASN A 169 2.31 -5.43 2.84
N SER A 170 2.12 -4.76 1.71
CA SER A 170 1.78 -3.33 1.72
C SER A 170 0.31 -3.11 2.13
N LEU A 171 -0.15 -1.85 2.17
CA LEU A 171 -1.56 -1.52 2.43
C LEU A 171 -2.38 -1.49 1.14
N ALA A 172 -3.51 -2.20 1.16
CA ALA A 172 -4.50 -2.14 0.09
C ALA A 172 -5.37 -0.89 0.22
N VAL A 173 -5.99 -0.46 -0.89
CA VAL A 173 -6.86 0.74 -0.96
C VAL A 173 -7.93 0.75 0.13
N GLY A 174 -8.64 -0.37 0.31
CA GLY A 174 -9.68 -0.54 1.35
C GLY A 174 -9.16 -1.05 2.71
N GLY A 175 -7.84 -1.17 2.89
CA GLY A 175 -7.24 -1.89 3.99
C GLY A 175 -7.81 -3.31 4.13
N LEU A 176 -8.05 -3.74 5.36
CA LEU A 176 -8.78 -4.98 5.68
C LEU A 176 -10.26 -4.72 6.01
N THR A 177 -10.77 -3.55 5.65
CA THR A 177 -12.13 -3.10 6.01
C THR A 177 -13.14 -3.22 4.88
N SER A 178 -12.66 -3.45 3.65
CA SER A 178 -13.48 -3.51 2.45
C SER A 178 -12.94 -4.54 1.46
N GLU A 179 -13.83 -5.19 0.73
CA GLU A 179 -13.49 -6.07 -0.41
C GLU A 179 -13.20 -5.27 -1.69
N ALA A 180 -13.43 -3.95 -1.68
CA ALA A 180 -13.13 -3.08 -2.81
C ALA A 180 -11.67 -3.24 -3.26
N TYR A 181 -11.47 -3.20 -4.58
CA TYR A 181 -10.16 -3.41 -5.21
C TYR A 181 -9.49 -4.75 -4.87
N GLY A 182 -10.22 -5.71 -4.32
CA GLY A 182 -9.77 -7.10 -4.09
C GLY A 182 -8.57 -7.23 -3.15
N GLY A 183 -8.37 -6.26 -2.25
CA GLY A 183 -7.21 -6.23 -1.34
C GLY A 183 -5.87 -6.06 -2.07
N LYS A 184 -5.87 -5.49 -3.28
CA LYS A 184 -4.67 -5.29 -4.09
C LYS A 184 -3.93 -4.01 -3.69
N ILE A 185 -2.64 -4.00 -3.99
CA ILE A 185 -1.73 -2.90 -3.75
C ILE A 185 -1.56 -2.12 -5.04
N PHE A 186 -1.77 -0.81 -4.96
CA PHE A 186 -1.70 0.16 -6.06
C PHE A 186 -0.63 1.21 -5.74
N TRP A 187 -0.44 2.17 -6.65
CA TRP A 187 0.36 3.37 -6.44
C TRP A 187 -0.10 4.18 -5.20
N ASP A 188 -1.37 4.06 -4.78
CA ASP A 188 -1.92 4.59 -3.52
C ASP A 188 -0.98 4.35 -2.34
N ALA A 189 -0.46 3.13 -2.26
CA ALA A 189 0.41 2.70 -1.17
C ALA A 189 1.75 3.43 -1.18
N ASP A 190 2.36 3.60 -2.36
CA ASP A 190 3.72 4.13 -2.50
C ASP A 190 3.77 5.67 -2.53
N LEU A 191 2.74 6.31 -3.12
CA LEU A 191 2.70 7.76 -3.35
C LEU A 191 1.89 8.53 -2.31
N PHE A 192 0.82 7.95 -1.74
CA PHE A 192 -0.07 8.67 -0.81
C PHE A 192 0.00 8.15 0.62
N MET A 193 0.07 6.82 0.82
CA MET A 193 0.09 6.23 2.16
C MET A 193 1.48 6.17 2.77
N ALA A 194 2.48 5.67 2.04
CA ALA A 194 3.83 5.50 2.58
C ALA A 194 4.51 6.82 2.98
N PRO A 195 4.50 7.90 2.18
CA PRO A 195 5.33 9.08 2.47
C PRO A 195 5.07 9.75 3.83
N PRO A 196 3.82 10.03 4.26
CA PRO A 196 3.58 10.61 5.58
C PRO A 196 4.00 9.68 6.72
N ILE A 197 3.94 8.35 6.52
CA ILE A 197 4.35 7.37 7.52
C ILE A 197 5.88 7.22 7.53
N GLN A 198 6.53 7.28 6.36
CA GLN A 198 7.99 7.27 6.26
C GLN A 198 8.60 8.47 7.00
N ALA A 199 7.99 9.65 6.89
CA ALA A 199 8.45 10.87 7.57
C ALA A 199 8.24 10.85 9.08
N SER A 200 7.17 10.20 9.57
CA SER A 200 6.81 10.21 10.99
C SER A 200 7.28 8.96 11.75
N GLN A 201 7.16 7.78 11.15
CA GLN A 201 7.40 6.46 11.74
C GLN A 201 8.09 5.51 10.73
N PRO A 202 9.37 5.74 10.37
CA PRO A 202 10.06 4.99 9.31
C PRO A 202 10.10 3.47 9.54
N ARG A 203 10.23 3.01 10.79
CA ARG A 203 10.17 1.58 11.14
C ARG A 203 8.81 0.94 10.86
N LEU A 204 7.73 1.70 10.95
CA LEU A 204 6.39 1.26 10.59
C LEU A 204 6.20 1.24 9.07
N ALA A 205 6.77 2.25 8.39
CA ALA A 205 6.68 2.37 6.94
C ALA A 205 7.57 1.40 6.14
N ARG A 206 8.58 0.78 6.76
CA ARG A 206 9.50 -0.16 6.06
C ARG A 206 8.74 -1.23 5.26
N GLN A 207 7.62 -1.70 5.77
CA GLN A 207 6.77 -2.73 5.16
C GLN A 207 6.30 -2.38 3.73
N PHE A 208 6.08 -1.10 3.40
CA PHE A 208 5.76 -0.67 2.02
C PHE A 208 6.93 -0.97 1.07
N SER A 209 8.14 -0.58 1.46
CA SER A 209 9.34 -0.80 0.65
C SER A 209 9.71 -2.27 0.55
N THR A 210 9.66 -3.00 1.67
CA THR A 210 9.93 -4.45 1.70
C THR A 210 8.98 -5.23 0.79
N TYR A 211 7.71 -4.82 0.71
CA TYR A 211 6.74 -5.43 -0.21
C TYR A 211 7.19 -5.35 -1.67
N ARG A 212 7.69 -4.18 -2.11
CA ARG A 212 8.16 -3.97 -3.48
C ARG A 212 9.48 -4.70 -3.74
N VAL A 213 10.44 -4.63 -2.82
CA VAL A 213 11.73 -5.35 -2.90
C VAL A 213 11.51 -6.86 -3.07
N GLN A 214 10.64 -7.48 -2.25
CA GLN A 214 10.39 -8.92 -2.33
C GLN A 214 9.74 -9.38 -3.64
N ARG A 215 9.19 -8.44 -4.42
CA ARG A 215 8.58 -8.70 -5.74
C ARG A 215 9.48 -8.26 -6.89
N ALA A 216 10.68 -7.74 -6.64
CA ALA A 216 11.60 -7.27 -7.67
C ALA A 216 11.96 -8.38 -8.67
N LYS A 217 12.16 -9.61 -8.19
CA LYS A 217 12.38 -10.77 -9.05
C LYS A 217 11.20 -11.00 -10.01
N GLN A 218 9.96 -10.94 -9.51
CA GLN A 218 8.78 -11.08 -10.35
C GLN A 218 8.64 -9.90 -11.33
N ALA A 219 8.91 -8.67 -10.88
CA ALA A 219 8.89 -7.48 -11.72
C ALA A 219 9.92 -7.56 -12.88
N SER A 220 11.05 -8.26 -12.66
CA SER A 220 12.00 -8.56 -13.74
C SER A 220 11.55 -9.70 -14.65
N GLU A 221 10.91 -10.74 -14.12
CA GLU A 221 10.36 -11.81 -14.96
C GLU A 221 9.20 -11.31 -15.85
N ASN A 222 8.46 -10.32 -15.36
CA ASN A 222 7.41 -9.63 -16.07
C ASN A 222 7.94 -8.96 -17.36
N THR A 223 9.01 -8.17 -17.26
CA THR A 223 9.62 -7.46 -18.40
C THR A 223 10.25 -8.41 -19.41
N VAL A 224 10.92 -9.48 -18.95
CA VAL A 224 11.46 -10.53 -19.82
C VAL A 224 10.38 -11.15 -20.71
N ARG A 225 9.18 -11.40 -20.17
CA ARG A 225 8.04 -11.92 -20.96
C ARG A 225 7.52 -10.93 -21.99
N HIS A 226 7.77 -9.63 -21.80
CA HIS A 226 7.45 -8.57 -22.75
C HIS A 226 8.61 -8.26 -23.72
N GLY A 227 9.69 -9.06 -23.70
CA GLY A 227 10.82 -8.91 -24.62
C GLY A 227 11.78 -7.77 -24.26
N MET A 228 11.69 -7.22 -23.06
CA MET A 228 12.57 -6.17 -22.55
C MET A 228 13.93 -6.74 -22.10
N SER A 229 14.92 -5.86 -21.94
CA SER A 229 16.29 -6.26 -21.62
C SER A 229 16.43 -6.88 -20.21
N ALA A 230 17.48 -7.68 -20.04
CA ALA A 230 17.79 -8.29 -18.75
C ALA A 230 18.03 -7.21 -17.67
N GLY A 231 17.40 -7.37 -16.52
CA GLY A 231 17.49 -6.42 -15.40
C GLY A 231 16.47 -5.28 -15.47
N ALA A 232 15.74 -5.08 -16.57
CA ALA A 232 14.55 -4.25 -16.58
C ALA A 232 13.50 -4.80 -15.61
N MET A 233 12.76 -3.92 -14.93
CA MET A 233 11.68 -4.29 -14.00
C MET A 233 10.46 -3.42 -14.23
N LEU A 234 9.28 -4.05 -14.26
CA LEU A 234 7.99 -3.36 -14.24
C LEU A 234 7.04 -4.12 -13.31
N TYR A 235 6.49 -3.39 -12.35
CA TYR A 235 5.46 -3.83 -11.44
C TYR A 235 4.08 -3.66 -12.10
N PRO A 236 3.13 -4.56 -11.81
CA PRO A 236 1.77 -4.45 -12.32
C PRO A 236 1.02 -3.30 -11.67
N TRP A 237 0.08 -2.71 -12.42
CA TRP A 237 -0.82 -1.66 -11.93
C TRP A 237 -1.50 -2.07 -10.62
N THR A 238 -1.95 -3.32 -10.54
CA THR A 238 -2.51 -3.89 -9.32
C THR A 238 -1.66 -5.09 -8.90
N SER A 239 -1.11 -5.03 -7.69
CA SER A 239 -0.21 -6.07 -7.18
C SER A 239 -0.87 -6.84 -6.04
N GLY A 240 -0.49 -8.12 -5.90
CA GLY A 240 -1.02 -9.02 -4.89
C GLY A 240 0.07 -9.93 -4.33
N ARG A 241 -0.25 -11.20 -4.10
CA ARG A 241 0.73 -12.18 -3.61
C ARG A 241 1.93 -12.32 -4.56
N ASN A 242 1.68 -12.62 -5.84
CA ASN A 242 2.74 -12.97 -6.79
C ASN A 242 3.36 -11.74 -7.47
N GLY A 243 2.57 -10.73 -7.83
CA GLY A 243 3.05 -9.55 -8.56
C GLY A 243 3.25 -9.77 -10.07
N GLU A 244 2.61 -10.79 -10.64
CA GLU A 244 2.62 -11.07 -12.09
C GLU A 244 1.79 -10.02 -12.87
N CYS A 245 2.11 -9.73 -14.14
CA CYS A 245 1.35 -8.76 -14.97
C CYS A 245 0.07 -9.30 -15.63
N TYR A 246 -0.29 -10.55 -15.34
CA TYR A 246 -1.36 -11.27 -16.03
C TYR A 246 -2.28 -11.95 -15.03
N ASN A 247 -3.43 -12.42 -15.52
CA ASN A 247 -4.45 -13.12 -14.74
C ASN A 247 -5.21 -12.20 -13.76
N ILE A 248 -4.98 -12.31 -12.45
CA ILE A 248 -5.78 -11.64 -11.39
C ILE A 248 -5.23 -10.26 -10.96
N THR A 249 -4.22 -9.76 -11.67
CA THR A 249 -3.46 -8.54 -11.39
C THR A 249 -3.43 -7.67 -12.66
N GLY A 250 -3.21 -6.38 -12.49
CA GLY A 250 -3.25 -5.40 -13.58
C GLY A 250 -2.07 -5.54 -14.56
N PRO A 251 -2.18 -4.93 -15.76
CA PRO A 251 -1.10 -4.93 -16.74
C PRO A 251 0.13 -4.18 -16.23
N CYS A 252 1.30 -4.52 -16.77
CA CYS A 252 2.56 -3.78 -16.53
C CYS A 252 3.00 -2.93 -17.73
N VAL A 253 2.40 -3.16 -18.90
CA VAL A 253 2.73 -2.47 -20.16
C VAL A 253 1.46 -1.93 -20.81
N MET A 254 1.60 -0.86 -21.59
CA MET A 254 0.56 -0.13 -22.29
C MET A 254 -0.54 0.40 -21.37
N TYR A 255 -0.19 0.66 -20.10
CA TYR A 255 -1.11 1.14 -19.07
C TYR A 255 -0.38 2.09 -18.12
N GLU A 256 -0.93 2.38 -16.93
CA GLU A 256 -0.42 3.34 -15.94
C GLU A 256 1.01 3.02 -15.45
N TYR A 257 2.01 3.44 -16.25
CA TYR A 257 3.43 3.18 -16.02
C TYR A 257 3.99 3.94 -14.82
N HIS A 258 3.41 5.11 -14.50
CA HIS A 258 3.90 6.00 -13.44
C HIS A 258 4.02 5.31 -12.08
N LEU A 259 3.21 4.26 -11.80
CA LEU A 259 3.34 3.44 -10.59
C LEU A 259 4.79 3.00 -10.32
N ASN A 260 5.54 2.71 -11.38
CA ASN A 260 6.92 2.28 -11.24
C ASN A 260 7.82 3.44 -10.79
N ALA A 261 7.62 4.64 -11.33
CA ALA A 261 8.30 5.85 -10.87
C ALA A 261 7.90 6.21 -9.43
N ASP A 262 6.64 6.01 -9.04
CA ASP A 262 6.14 6.18 -7.67
C ASP A 262 6.88 5.27 -6.68
N ILE A 263 7.09 3.99 -7.04
CA ILE A 263 7.89 3.05 -6.26
C ILE A 263 9.33 3.55 -6.11
N ALA A 264 9.96 3.99 -7.20
CA ALA A 264 11.34 4.47 -7.16
C ALA A 264 11.48 5.70 -6.23
N LEU A 265 10.56 6.65 -6.33
CA LEU A 265 10.49 7.83 -5.45
C LEU A 265 10.28 7.42 -3.98
N SER A 266 9.36 6.49 -3.73
CA SER A 266 9.05 5.98 -2.38
C SER A 266 10.24 5.28 -1.73
N LEU A 267 11.05 4.54 -2.50
CA LEU A 267 12.29 3.92 -1.99
C LEU A 267 13.36 4.96 -1.62
N VAL A 268 13.48 6.04 -2.37
CA VAL A 268 14.37 7.16 -2.02
C VAL A 268 13.87 7.89 -0.77
N MET A 269 12.56 8.11 -0.66
CA MET A 269 12.00 8.70 0.57
C MET A 269 12.25 7.79 1.77
N ALA A 270 12.06 6.48 1.64
CA ALA A 270 12.39 5.52 2.70
C ALA A 270 13.86 5.59 3.12
N ARG A 271 14.80 5.74 2.18
CA ARG A 271 16.23 5.99 2.49
C ARG A 271 16.39 7.25 3.32
N ASN A 272 15.84 8.37 2.83
CA ASN A 272 16.08 9.69 3.40
C ASN A 272 15.46 9.85 4.80
N THR A 273 14.32 9.22 5.07
CA THR A 273 13.64 9.35 6.37
C THR A 273 14.10 8.32 7.39
N SER A 274 14.53 7.13 6.97
CA SER A 274 15.05 6.11 7.89
C SER A 274 16.53 6.29 8.21
N GLY A 275 17.32 6.84 7.29
CA GLY A 275 18.78 6.89 7.40
C GLY A 275 19.47 5.53 7.26
N ASP A 276 18.71 4.47 6.94
CA ASP A 276 19.19 3.09 6.84
C ASP A 276 19.82 2.84 5.46
N LEU A 277 21.09 3.23 5.34
CA LEU A 277 21.85 3.13 4.11
C LEU A 277 22.20 1.68 3.76
N ASP A 278 22.44 0.82 4.76
CA ASP A 278 22.82 -0.57 4.53
C ASP A 278 21.68 -1.32 3.83
N TRP A 279 20.47 -1.26 4.39
CA TRP A 279 19.29 -1.83 3.75
C TRP A 279 19.05 -1.23 2.37
N PHE A 280 19.17 0.10 2.22
CA PHE A 280 18.91 0.75 0.94
C PHE A 280 19.88 0.26 -0.14
N ASN A 281 21.17 0.19 0.19
CA ASN A 281 22.23 -0.22 -0.71
C ASN A 281 22.06 -1.68 -1.15
N GLU A 282 21.74 -2.57 -0.21
CA GLU A 282 21.60 -4.00 -0.44
C GLU A 282 20.30 -4.36 -1.18
N GLU A 283 19.17 -3.75 -0.78
CA GLU A 283 17.84 -4.23 -1.17
C GLU A 283 17.12 -3.31 -2.17
N ALA A 284 17.29 -1.98 -2.06
CA ALA A 284 16.47 -1.02 -2.81
C ALA A 284 17.13 -0.50 -4.10
N THR A 285 18.46 -0.34 -4.12
CA THR A 285 19.15 0.25 -5.29
C THR A 285 18.94 -0.54 -6.58
N GLY A 286 18.91 -1.88 -6.50
CA GLY A 286 18.65 -2.76 -7.63
C GLY A 286 17.24 -2.61 -8.19
N VAL A 287 16.25 -2.35 -7.33
CA VAL A 287 14.86 -2.10 -7.74
C VAL A 287 14.77 -0.79 -8.51
N ILE A 288 15.37 0.28 -7.98
CA ILE A 288 15.35 1.60 -8.63
C ILE A 288 16.03 1.54 -10.00
N ASP A 289 17.20 0.90 -10.10
CA ASP A 289 17.90 0.72 -11.37
C ASP A 289 17.09 -0.08 -12.39
N GLY A 290 16.49 -1.19 -11.94
CA GLY A 290 15.70 -2.06 -12.80
C GLY A 290 14.42 -1.39 -13.29
N VAL A 291 13.74 -0.65 -12.42
CA VAL A 291 12.58 0.17 -12.78
C VAL A 291 12.95 1.23 -13.82
N ALA A 292 14.04 1.97 -13.60
CA ALA A 292 14.51 2.97 -14.54
C ALA A 292 14.84 2.37 -15.91
N ARG A 293 15.45 1.17 -15.95
CA ARG A 293 15.67 0.42 -17.22
C ARG A 293 14.35 0.06 -17.90
N GLY A 294 13.39 -0.50 -17.15
CA GLY A 294 12.09 -0.89 -17.68
C GLY A 294 11.31 0.29 -18.27
N LEU A 295 11.26 1.41 -17.55
CA LEU A 295 10.62 2.64 -18.01
C LEU A 295 11.34 3.27 -19.20
N ALA A 296 12.69 3.22 -19.27
CA ALA A 296 13.41 3.72 -20.44
C ALA A 296 13.06 2.95 -21.72
N GLU A 297 12.74 1.66 -21.61
CA GLU A 297 12.38 0.80 -22.75
C GLU A 297 10.93 0.96 -23.21
N THR A 298 10.09 1.69 -22.47
CA THR A 298 8.73 2.04 -22.93
C THR A 298 8.72 3.28 -23.83
N LEU A 299 9.83 4.02 -23.88
CA LEU A 299 9.94 5.28 -24.60
C LEU A 299 10.31 5.07 -26.07
N THR A 300 9.75 5.90 -26.93
CA THR A 300 10.05 5.99 -28.36
C THR A 300 10.70 7.33 -28.67
N TRP A 301 11.74 7.32 -29.51
CA TRP A 301 12.37 8.54 -30.02
C TRP A 301 11.57 9.11 -31.20
N TYR A 302 11.24 10.40 -31.12
CA TYR A 302 10.54 11.19 -32.12
C TYR A 302 11.55 12.07 -32.89
N PRO A 303 12.09 11.61 -34.03
CA PRO A 303 13.10 12.35 -34.78
C PRO A 303 12.60 13.70 -35.33
N GLU A 304 11.29 13.86 -35.51
CA GLU A 304 10.65 15.05 -36.05
C GLU A 304 10.74 16.26 -35.13
N ASN A 305 10.71 16.05 -33.81
CA ASN A 305 10.79 17.13 -32.81
C ASN A 305 11.98 16.96 -31.85
N GLY A 306 12.76 15.87 -32.00
CA GLY A 306 13.93 15.59 -31.20
C GLY A 306 13.60 15.26 -29.74
N THR A 307 12.48 14.56 -29.50
CA THR A 307 12.02 14.21 -28.14
C THR A 307 11.84 12.72 -27.93
N TRP A 308 11.74 12.31 -26.66
CA TRP A 308 11.31 10.97 -26.24
C TRP A 308 9.90 11.04 -25.68
N GLY A 309 9.05 10.08 -26.01
CA GLY A 309 7.70 9.99 -25.46
C GLY A 309 7.15 8.57 -25.45
N ILE A 310 5.88 8.41 -25.11
CA ILE A 310 5.18 7.13 -24.99
C ILE A 310 3.97 7.13 -25.91
N GLU A 311 3.90 6.14 -26.80
CA GLU A 311 2.80 6.04 -27.75
C GLU A 311 1.47 5.59 -27.12
N VAL A 312 1.51 4.64 -26.19
CA VAL A 312 0.32 4.03 -25.61
C VAL A 312 0.50 3.85 -24.11
N MET A 313 -0.28 4.59 -23.33
CA MET A 313 -0.34 4.48 -21.87
C MET A 313 -1.67 5.01 -21.33
N THR A 314 -1.81 5.02 -20.01
CA THR A 314 -2.85 5.76 -19.29
C THR A 314 -2.13 6.58 -18.25
N ASP A 315 -2.49 7.86 -18.10
CA ASP A 315 -1.91 8.74 -17.09
C ASP A 315 -2.74 8.67 -15.78
N ALA A 316 -2.44 9.48 -14.77
CA ALA A 316 -3.16 9.44 -13.51
C ALA A 316 -4.67 9.76 -13.66
N ASP A 317 -5.06 10.54 -14.68
CA ASP A 317 -6.47 10.65 -15.06
C ASP A 317 -6.95 9.42 -15.85
N GLU A 318 -7.43 8.42 -15.11
CA GLU A 318 -7.93 7.15 -15.68
C GLU A 318 -9.18 7.29 -16.57
N TYR A 319 -9.80 8.47 -16.73
CA TYR A 319 -10.85 8.66 -17.74
C TYR A 319 -10.32 8.61 -19.17
N TYR A 320 -9.01 8.79 -19.36
CA TYR A 320 -8.37 8.82 -20.66
C TYR A 320 -7.31 7.72 -20.77
N MET A 321 -7.74 6.57 -21.28
CA MET A 321 -6.89 5.39 -21.43
C MET A 321 -6.37 5.25 -22.87
N PHE A 322 -5.19 4.63 -23.02
CA PHE A 322 -4.51 4.38 -24.30
C PHE A 322 -4.19 5.67 -25.08
N VAL A 323 -3.85 6.73 -24.35
CA VAL A 323 -3.37 8.01 -24.88
C VAL A 323 -1.85 8.01 -25.02
N SER A 324 -1.31 9.03 -25.67
CA SER A 324 0.14 9.22 -25.85
C SER A 324 0.65 10.41 -25.04
N ASP A 325 1.93 10.35 -24.66
CA ASP A 325 2.72 11.42 -24.02
C ASP A 325 1.98 12.16 -22.91
N GLY A 326 1.87 11.50 -21.76
CA GLY A 326 1.13 11.95 -20.59
C GLY A 326 2.05 12.77 -19.74
N ALA A 327 1.67 14.00 -19.43
CA ALA A 327 2.58 14.94 -18.79
C ALA A 327 3.04 14.42 -17.42
N PHE A 328 2.16 13.79 -16.64
CA PHE A 328 2.57 13.21 -15.38
C PHE A 328 3.43 11.98 -15.60
N THR A 329 2.98 10.98 -16.35
CA THR A 329 3.75 9.74 -16.59
C THR A 329 5.14 9.99 -17.20
N ASP A 330 5.26 10.83 -18.21
CA ASP A 330 6.54 11.13 -18.88
C ASP A 330 7.50 11.87 -17.92
N SER A 331 6.97 12.82 -17.14
CA SER A 331 7.76 13.53 -16.13
C SER A 331 8.22 12.60 -15.01
N ALA A 332 7.35 11.68 -14.56
CA ALA A 332 7.63 10.72 -13.51
C ALA A 332 8.75 9.76 -13.95
N ILE A 333 8.73 9.32 -15.22
CA ILE A 333 9.81 8.53 -15.81
C ILE A 333 11.11 9.33 -15.86
N SER A 334 11.07 10.60 -16.28
CA SER A 334 12.23 11.49 -16.27
C SER A 334 12.86 11.60 -14.88
N VAL A 335 12.04 11.75 -13.82
CA VAL A 335 12.50 11.77 -12.43
C VAL A 335 13.08 10.42 -12.00
N ALA A 336 12.45 9.30 -12.34
CA ALA A 336 12.97 7.96 -12.01
C ALA A 336 14.35 7.70 -12.66
N LEU A 337 14.53 8.11 -13.92
CA LEU A 337 15.81 8.03 -14.64
C LEU A 337 16.87 8.94 -14.02
N GLU A 338 16.51 10.13 -13.57
CA GLU A 338 17.41 11.02 -12.83
C GLU A 338 17.85 10.40 -11.50
N ILE A 339 16.89 9.89 -10.71
CA ILE A 339 17.16 9.21 -9.44
C ILE A 339 18.16 8.07 -9.67
N ALA A 340 17.88 7.18 -10.63
CA ALA A 340 18.74 6.05 -10.93
C ALA A 340 20.14 6.49 -11.44
N SER A 341 20.19 7.53 -12.28
CA SER A 341 21.46 8.11 -12.76
C SER A 341 22.31 8.67 -11.62
N ASN A 342 21.68 9.37 -10.66
CA ASN A 342 22.36 9.93 -9.51
C ASN A 342 22.88 8.83 -8.58
N LEU A 343 22.09 7.79 -8.31
CA LEU A 343 22.53 6.62 -7.54
C LEU A 343 23.70 5.92 -8.23
N ARG A 344 23.66 5.73 -9.56
CA ARG A 344 24.79 5.15 -10.29
C ARG A 344 26.07 5.95 -10.10
N ARG A 345 26.01 7.29 -10.18
CA ARG A 345 27.17 8.15 -9.90
C ARG A 345 27.66 7.97 -8.46
N GLU A 346 26.73 7.96 -7.50
CA GLU A 346 27.02 7.75 -6.07
C GLU A 346 27.78 6.43 -5.84
N PHE A 347 27.39 5.35 -6.50
CA PHE A 347 28.03 4.03 -6.39
C PHE A 347 29.15 3.76 -7.42
N GLY A 348 29.57 4.76 -8.21
CA GLY A 348 30.60 4.60 -9.24
C GLY A 348 30.23 3.62 -10.36
N LYS A 349 28.94 3.39 -10.61
CA LYS A 349 28.44 2.54 -11.70
C LYS A 349 28.36 3.34 -13.02
N PRO A 350 28.61 2.72 -14.18
CA PRO A 350 28.43 3.38 -15.47
C PRO A 350 27.00 3.87 -15.69
N LEU A 351 26.84 5.09 -16.20
CA LEU A 351 25.52 5.59 -16.64
C LEU A 351 25.04 4.82 -17.87
N GLU A 352 23.72 4.59 -17.98
CA GLU A 352 23.15 4.16 -19.26
C GLU A 352 23.29 5.27 -20.30
N ARG A 353 23.57 4.89 -21.54
CA ARG A 353 23.97 5.84 -22.59
C ARG A 353 22.86 6.84 -22.94
N ASN A 354 21.61 6.42 -22.92
CA ASN A 354 20.47 7.23 -23.36
C ASN A 354 19.71 7.93 -22.23
N TRP A 355 19.91 7.57 -20.95
CA TRP A 355 19.11 8.14 -19.86
C TRP A 355 19.22 9.65 -19.74
N ILE A 356 20.44 10.20 -19.84
CA ILE A 356 20.63 11.66 -19.80
C ILE A 356 19.91 12.33 -20.96
N ASN A 357 20.09 11.80 -22.17
CA ASN A 357 19.41 12.33 -23.36
C ASN A 357 17.89 12.24 -23.26
N ILE A 358 17.34 11.15 -22.71
CA ILE A 358 15.92 11.01 -22.40
C ILE A 358 15.47 12.10 -21.43
N THR A 359 16.16 12.27 -20.30
CA THR A 359 15.74 13.26 -19.29
C THR A 359 15.79 14.69 -19.79
N GLU A 360 16.72 15.01 -20.69
CA GLU A 360 16.89 16.34 -21.28
C GLU A 360 15.88 16.63 -22.40
N ASN A 361 15.36 15.60 -23.07
CA ASN A 361 14.50 15.71 -24.25
C ASN A 361 13.18 14.94 -24.08
N MET A 362 12.67 14.84 -22.86
CA MET A 362 11.36 14.22 -22.62
C MET A 362 10.25 15.12 -23.16
N GLN A 363 9.30 14.52 -23.87
CA GLN A 363 8.11 15.19 -24.36
C GLN A 363 7.25 15.61 -23.17
N ILE A 364 6.87 16.89 -23.12
CA ILE A 364 5.90 17.42 -22.15
C ILE A 364 4.84 18.18 -22.96
N PRO A 365 3.63 17.63 -23.13
CA PRO A 365 2.62 18.23 -24.00
C PRO A 365 2.25 19.61 -23.46
N THR A 366 2.46 20.64 -24.27
CA THR A 366 2.21 22.04 -23.91
C THR A 366 1.42 22.72 -25.02
N SER A 367 0.36 23.46 -24.68
CA SER A 367 -0.41 24.26 -25.63
C SER A 367 0.41 25.43 -26.20
N GLU A 368 -0.10 26.04 -27.27
CA GLU A 368 0.44 27.31 -27.80
C GLU A 368 0.43 28.44 -26.76
N THR A 369 -0.48 28.39 -25.80
CA THR A 369 -0.60 29.38 -24.70
C THR A 369 0.27 29.05 -23.48
N GLY A 370 1.05 27.96 -23.52
CA GLY A 370 1.97 27.57 -22.46
C GLY A 370 1.37 26.71 -21.35
N VAL A 371 0.11 26.28 -21.48
CA VAL A 371 -0.55 25.36 -20.53
C VAL A 371 -0.02 23.94 -20.78
N VAL A 372 0.41 23.25 -19.72
CA VAL A 372 0.75 21.82 -19.81
C VAL A 372 -0.54 21.02 -19.90
N LEU A 373 -0.66 20.19 -20.92
CA LEU A 373 -1.83 19.34 -21.17
C LEU A 373 -1.66 18.02 -20.39
N GLU A 374 -2.74 17.33 -20.05
CA GLU A 374 -2.65 16.00 -19.43
C GLU A 374 -2.00 14.98 -20.37
N PHE A 375 -2.31 15.03 -21.67
CA PHE A 375 -1.71 14.16 -22.69
C PHE A 375 -1.60 14.82 -24.06
N ARG A 376 -0.82 14.24 -24.98
CA ARG A 376 -0.69 14.75 -26.35
C ARG A 376 -2.04 14.74 -27.07
N ASN A 377 -2.34 15.86 -27.74
CA ASN A 377 -3.60 16.10 -28.46
C ASN A 377 -4.85 16.16 -27.56
N MET A 378 -4.68 16.49 -26.27
CA MET A 378 -5.79 16.78 -25.36
C MET A 378 -6.73 17.86 -25.94
N TRP A 379 -8.04 17.62 -25.83
CA TRP A 379 -9.08 18.56 -26.23
C TRP A 379 -9.52 19.48 -25.08
N ASN A 380 -10.23 20.56 -25.40
CA ASN A 380 -10.47 21.67 -24.47
C ASN A 380 -11.63 21.47 -23.48
N ASP A 381 -12.47 20.44 -23.66
CA ASP A 381 -13.66 20.13 -22.84
C ASP A 381 -13.49 18.86 -21.98
N LEU A 382 -12.23 18.52 -21.66
CA LEU A 382 -11.87 17.40 -20.79
C LEU A 382 -12.43 17.57 -19.37
N VAL A 383 -12.85 16.47 -18.76
CA VAL A 383 -13.25 16.38 -17.36
C VAL A 383 -12.31 15.44 -16.66
N SER A 384 -11.61 15.93 -15.65
CA SER A 384 -10.60 15.14 -14.96
C SER A 384 -11.20 14.27 -13.85
N LYS A 385 -10.77 13.02 -13.74
CA LYS A 385 -11.14 12.12 -12.63
C LYS A 385 -10.50 12.57 -11.32
N GLN A 386 -9.22 12.96 -11.36
CA GLN A 386 -8.36 13.20 -10.21
C GLN A 386 -7.21 14.16 -10.55
N ALA A 387 -6.21 14.28 -9.66
CA ALA A 387 -5.02 15.07 -9.96
C ALA A 387 -4.14 14.35 -11.00
N ASP A 388 -3.67 15.08 -12.00
CA ASP A 388 -2.74 14.57 -13.03
C ASP A 388 -1.52 15.50 -13.19
N VAL A 389 -1.59 16.55 -14.03
CA VAL A 389 -0.46 17.49 -14.27
C VAL A 389 0.12 18.09 -12.99
N ILE A 390 -0.71 18.34 -11.96
CA ILE A 390 -0.23 18.90 -10.68
C ILE A 390 0.66 17.93 -9.90
N LEU A 391 0.59 16.62 -10.17
CA LEU A 391 1.46 15.59 -9.58
C LEU A 391 2.91 15.72 -10.04
N MET A 392 3.15 16.38 -11.19
CA MET A 392 4.49 16.78 -11.64
C MET A 392 5.17 17.71 -10.63
N ASP A 393 4.42 18.57 -9.93
CA ASP A 393 4.98 19.50 -8.94
C ASP A 393 5.17 18.81 -7.58
N TYR A 394 4.11 18.22 -7.03
CA TYR A 394 4.18 17.45 -5.80
C TYR A 394 3.48 16.10 -5.97
N PRO A 395 4.15 14.97 -5.67
CA PRO A 395 5.42 14.88 -4.93
C PRO A 395 6.70 14.82 -5.80
N PHE A 396 6.59 14.88 -7.13
CA PHE A 396 7.74 14.59 -8.01
C PHE A 396 8.77 15.72 -8.14
N ASP A 397 8.45 16.95 -7.73
CA ASP A 397 9.35 18.11 -7.81
C ASP A 397 9.98 18.27 -9.21
N TYR A 398 9.22 17.98 -10.27
CA TYR A 398 9.72 18.07 -11.64
C TYR A 398 9.94 19.54 -12.02
N ARG A 399 11.14 19.86 -12.55
CA ARG A 399 11.53 21.24 -12.89
C ARG A 399 11.98 21.43 -14.33
N ARG A 400 12.30 20.35 -15.06
CA ARG A 400 12.78 20.44 -16.45
C ARG A 400 11.64 20.91 -17.35
N ASN A 401 11.80 22.03 -18.06
CA ASN A 401 10.76 22.60 -18.91
C ASN A 401 9.39 22.85 -18.21
N PHE A 402 9.38 22.91 -16.87
CA PHE A 402 8.21 23.11 -16.03
C PHE A 402 8.46 24.27 -15.06
N THR A 403 8.50 25.47 -15.62
CA THR A 403 8.79 26.71 -14.89
C THR A 403 7.72 27.00 -13.83
N THR A 404 8.03 27.89 -12.88
CA THR A 404 7.05 28.38 -11.90
C THR A 404 5.79 28.98 -12.55
N GLU A 405 5.93 29.59 -13.72
CA GLU A 405 4.81 30.11 -14.49
C GLU A 405 3.93 28.97 -15.04
N LYS A 406 4.54 27.97 -15.70
CA LYS A 406 3.80 26.78 -16.17
C LYS A 406 3.11 26.03 -15.03
N ARG A 407 3.73 25.94 -13.86
CA ARG A 407 3.13 25.34 -12.65
C ARG A 407 1.88 26.08 -12.19
N ARG A 408 1.94 27.41 -12.14
CA ARG A 408 0.77 28.24 -11.79
C ARG A 408 -0.35 28.07 -12.80
N LEU A 409 -0.02 28.11 -14.10
CA LEU A 409 -0.99 27.88 -15.16
C LEU A 409 -1.63 26.49 -15.08
N ALA A 410 -0.83 25.46 -14.77
CA ALA A 410 -1.33 24.10 -14.58
C ALA A 410 -2.30 24.01 -13.40
N MET A 411 -1.97 24.58 -12.23
CA MET A 411 -2.89 24.63 -11.08
C MET A 411 -4.18 25.37 -11.42
N ASP A 412 -4.09 26.54 -12.03
CA ASP A 412 -5.26 27.35 -12.42
C ASP A 412 -6.15 26.62 -13.43
N TYR A 413 -5.55 25.84 -14.33
CA TYR A 413 -6.28 25.04 -15.32
C TYR A 413 -6.94 23.81 -14.69
N SER A 414 -6.20 23.05 -13.87
CA SER A 414 -6.69 21.87 -13.14
C SER A 414 -7.88 22.21 -12.24
N ASP A 415 -7.82 23.34 -11.52
CA ASP A 415 -8.93 23.81 -10.70
C ASP A 415 -10.21 24.05 -11.52
N ARG A 416 -10.07 24.60 -12.73
CA ARG A 416 -11.21 24.89 -13.61
C ARG A 416 -11.86 23.63 -14.16
N ILE A 417 -11.06 22.65 -14.62
CA ILE A 417 -11.60 21.40 -15.19
C ILE A 417 -12.18 20.48 -14.11
N GLN A 418 -11.67 20.53 -12.87
CA GLN A 418 -12.24 19.77 -11.75
C GLN A 418 -13.54 20.40 -11.20
N MET A 419 -13.67 21.73 -11.24
CA MET A 419 -14.87 22.43 -10.75
C MET A 419 -16.13 22.19 -11.59
N VAL A 420 -16.02 21.74 -12.85
CA VAL A 420 -17.19 21.43 -13.70
C VAL A 420 -18.08 20.32 -13.10
N ARG A 421 -17.61 19.60 -12.07
CA ARG A 421 -18.38 18.59 -11.32
C ARG A 421 -19.15 19.08 -10.08
N ARG A 422 -18.98 20.33 -9.64
CA ARG A 422 -19.63 20.83 -8.40
C ARG A 422 -20.95 21.54 -8.64
#